data_AF-A0A843VSX8-F1
#
_entry.id   AF-A0A843VSX8-F1
#
_cell.length_a   1.000
_cell.length_b   1.000
_cell.length_c   1.000
_cell.angle_alpha   90.00
_cell.angle_beta   90.00
_cell.angle_gamma   90.00
#
_symmetry.space_group_name_H-M   'P 1'
#
loop_
_entity.id
_entity.type
_entity.pdbx_description
1 polymer ?
#
loop_
_entity_poly.entity_id
_entity_poly.type
_entity_poly.pdbx_seq_one_letter_code
_entity_poly.pdbx_strand_id
1 'polypeptide(L)'
;ILKTGFFHADPHPGNLAIDIDGSLIYYDFGMMGDIKSFTRERLLELFYAVYEKDAKKVMQSLIDLGALQPTGDMFSVRRSVQFFLDNLLSQTPDQQQTLSAIGEDLFAIATDQPFRFPSTFTFVLRAFSTLEGIGYILDPDFSFVKVAAPYAQELLDVRQKQSSGPELVQELRRQANDVLPLVFIAPFFASSCPLELFCF
;
A
#
# COMPACT_ATOMS: atom_id res chain seq x y z
N ILE A 1 -6.36 -10.20 -1.20
CA ILE A 1 -4.92 -10.30 -0.88
C ILE A 1 -4.46 -9.21 0.08
N LEU A 2 -4.31 -7.94 -0.35
CA LEU A 2 -3.75 -6.89 0.52
C LEU A 2 -4.66 -6.49 1.70
N LYS A 3 -5.98 -6.64 1.56
CA LYS A 3 -6.97 -6.39 2.61
C LYS A 3 -7.10 -7.56 3.61
N THR A 4 -7.25 -8.77 3.10
CA THR A 4 -7.61 -9.96 3.90
C THR A 4 -6.41 -10.85 4.26
N GLY A 5 -5.30 -10.79 3.53
CA GLY A 5 -4.18 -11.74 3.65
C GLY A 5 -4.43 -13.10 2.97
N PHE A 6 -5.67 -13.43 2.63
CA PHE A 6 -6.05 -14.69 2.00
C PHE A 6 -6.09 -14.59 0.48
N PHE A 7 -5.69 -15.65 -0.22
CA PHE A 7 -5.76 -15.73 -1.68
C PHE A 7 -5.88 -17.17 -2.20
N HIS A 8 -6.53 -17.31 -3.36
CA HIS A 8 -6.53 -18.55 -4.14
C HIS A 8 -5.41 -18.48 -5.18
N ALA A 9 -4.39 -19.33 -5.07
CA ALA A 9 -3.19 -19.29 -5.92
C ALA A 9 -3.42 -19.80 -7.36
N ASP A 10 -4.47 -20.58 -7.59
CA ASP A 10 -4.78 -21.12 -8.92
C ASP A 10 -6.28 -21.23 -9.20
N PRO A 11 -6.99 -20.10 -9.41
CA PRO A 11 -8.42 -20.08 -9.66
C PRO A 11 -8.71 -20.51 -11.10
N HIS A 12 -8.40 -21.76 -11.46
CA HIS A 12 -8.62 -22.29 -12.80
C HIS A 12 -10.13 -22.34 -13.12
N PRO A 13 -10.56 -22.02 -14.35
CA PRO A 13 -11.99 -21.95 -14.69
C PRO A 13 -12.75 -23.27 -14.46
N GLY A 14 -12.06 -24.42 -14.52
CA GLY A 14 -12.66 -25.73 -14.18
C GLY A 14 -13.06 -25.90 -12.70
N ASN A 15 -12.52 -25.07 -11.80
CA ASN A 15 -12.81 -25.08 -10.36
C ASN A 15 -13.76 -23.95 -9.95
N LEU A 16 -14.31 -23.21 -10.91
CA LEU A 16 -15.19 -22.07 -10.70
C LEU A 16 -16.51 -22.29 -11.44
N ALA A 17 -17.61 -21.93 -10.80
CA ALA A 17 -18.91 -21.79 -11.46
C ALA A 17 -19.61 -20.52 -11.00
N ILE A 18 -20.57 -20.07 -11.79
CA ILE A 18 -21.45 -18.96 -11.44
C ILE A 18 -22.82 -19.57 -11.15
N ASP A 19 -23.36 -19.27 -9.98
CA ASP A 19 -24.69 -19.68 -9.58
C ASP A 19 -25.77 -18.83 -10.27
N ILE A 20 -27.03 -19.24 -10.17
CA ILE A 20 -28.18 -18.61 -10.85
C ILE A 20 -28.37 -17.14 -10.45
N ASP A 21 -27.92 -16.78 -9.25
CA ASP A 21 -27.96 -15.43 -8.68
C ASP A 21 -26.72 -14.58 -9.02
N GLY A 22 -25.74 -15.15 -9.74
CA GLY A 22 -24.47 -14.51 -10.08
C GLY A 22 -23.37 -14.70 -9.03
N SER A 23 -23.60 -15.49 -7.98
CA SER A 23 -22.58 -15.81 -6.97
C SER A 23 -21.50 -16.73 -7.54
N LEU A 24 -20.23 -16.52 -7.15
CA LEU A 24 -19.11 -17.35 -7.58
C LEU A 24 -18.96 -18.57 -6.65
N ILE A 25 -19.03 -19.77 -7.21
CA ILE A 25 -18.86 -21.06 -6.52
C ILE A 25 -17.43 -21.57 -6.76
N TYR A 26 -16.74 -21.95 -5.69
CA TYR A 26 -15.43 -22.61 -5.74
C TYR A 26 -15.59 -24.11 -5.44
N TYR A 27 -15.08 -24.96 -6.33
CA TYR A 27 -15.08 -26.41 -6.14
C TYR A 27 -13.81 -26.94 -5.49
N ASP A 28 -12.69 -26.22 -5.65
CA ASP A 28 -11.38 -26.60 -5.14
C ASP A 28 -10.80 -25.49 -4.26
N PHE A 29 -10.19 -25.90 -3.15
CA PHE A 29 -9.52 -25.03 -2.19
C PHE A 29 -8.06 -25.47 -1.93
N GLY A 30 -7.54 -26.46 -2.68
CA GLY A 30 -6.24 -27.08 -2.46
C GLY A 30 -5.05 -26.14 -2.65
N MET A 31 -5.25 -25.01 -3.34
CA MET A 31 -4.24 -23.97 -3.56
C MET A 31 -4.61 -22.63 -2.92
N MET A 32 -5.31 -22.66 -1.78
CA MET A 32 -5.48 -21.47 -0.95
C MET A 32 -4.23 -21.19 -0.11
N GLY A 33 -3.89 -19.92 0.05
CA GLY A 33 -2.72 -19.48 0.80
C GLY A 33 -2.99 -18.25 1.66
N ASP A 34 -2.26 -18.20 2.78
CA ASP A 34 -2.23 -17.06 3.69
C ASP A 34 -0.92 -16.29 3.57
N ILE A 35 -1.03 -14.98 3.42
CA ILE A 35 0.11 -14.06 3.55
C ILE A 35 0.17 -13.59 4.99
N LYS A 36 1.27 -13.92 5.68
CA LYS A 36 1.55 -13.45 7.05
C LYS A 36 1.44 -11.92 7.11
N SER A 37 0.89 -11.40 8.20
CA SER A 37 0.67 -9.97 8.41
C SER A 37 1.92 -9.12 8.12
N PHE A 38 3.10 -9.58 8.57
CA PHE A 38 4.36 -8.90 8.31
C PHE A 38 4.64 -8.73 6.80
N THR A 39 4.54 -9.80 6.02
CA THR A 39 4.76 -9.74 4.55
C THR A 39 3.69 -8.88 3.88
N ARG A 40 2.44 -8.97 4.34
CA ARG A 40 1.32 -8.15 3.82
C ARG A 40 1.57 -6.66 4.04
N GLU A 41 2.03 -6.27 5.22
CA GLU A 41 2.38 -4.88 5.54
C GLU A 41 3.51 -4.37 4.63
N ARG A 42 4.54 -5.17 4.39
CA ARG A 42 5.64 -4.77 3.47
C ARG A 42 5.20 -4.67 2.02
N LEU A 43 4.28 -5.52 1.58
CA LEU A 43 3.66 -5.40 0.25
C LEU A 43 2.80 -4.13 0.15
N LEU A 44 2.10 -3.75 1.22
CA LEU A 44 1.36 -2.48 1.28
C LEU A 44 2.33 -1.29 1.20
N GLU A 45 3.41 -1.28 1.97
CA GLU A 45 4.43 -0.21 1.89
C GLU A 45 5.05 -0.12 0.49
N LEU A 46 5.34 -1.25 -0.15
CA LEU A 46 5.79 -1.27 -1.54
C LEU A 46 4.76 -0.65 -2.48
N PHE A 47 3.48 -1.02 -2.33
CA PHE A 47 2.39 -0.47 -3.14
C PHE A 47 2.30 1.06 -3.01
N TYR A 48 2.36 1.58 -1.79
CA TYR A 48 2.34 3.02 -1.55
C TYR A 48 3.59 3.72 -2.08
N ALA A 49 4.76 3.11 -1.94
CA ALA A 49 6.02 3.65 -2.47
C ALA A 49 5.99 3.78 -4.00
N VAL A 50 5.42 2.79 -4.70
CA VAL A 50 5.21 2.83 -6.15
C VAL A 50 4.22 3.92 -6.52
N TYR A 51 3.12 4.05 -5.77
CA TYR A 51 2.11 5.09 -6.00
C TYR A 51 2.66 6.51 -5.81
N GLU A 52 3.46 6.72 -4.76
CA GLU A 52 4.15 7.98 -4.47
C GLU A 52 5.32 8.26 -5.44
N LYS A 53 5.64 7.32 -6.33
CA LYS A 53 6.80 7.34 -7.25
C LYS A 53 8.14 7.57 -6.53
N ASP A 54 8.26 7.06 -5.30
CA ASP A 54 9.46 7.19 -4.49
C ASP A 54 10.36 5.97 -4.65
N ALA A 55 11.33 6.06 -5.57
CA ALA A 55 12.27 4.97 -5.84
C ALA A 55 13.06 4.54 -4.59
N LYS A 56 13.32 5.46 -3.65
CA LYS A 56 14.05 5.11 -2.42
C LYS A 56 13.20 4.23 -1.51
N LYS A 57 11.92 4.56 -1.33
CA LYS A 57 10.97 3.73 -0.56
C LYS A 57 10.71 2.39 -1.24
N VAL A 58 10.65 2.35 -2.57
CA VAL A 58 10.51 1.10 -3.33
C VAL A 58 11.71 0.20 -3.07
N MET A 59 12.93 0.72 -3.21
CA MET A 59 14.16 -0.01 -2.94
C MET A 59 14.20 -0.57 -1.51
N GLN A 60 13.86 0.26 -0.51
CA GLN A 60 13.80 -0.19 0.88
C GLN A 60 12.76 -1.30 1.08
N SER A 61 11.58 -1.16 0.47
CA SER A 61 10.51 -2.16 0.58
C SER A 61 10.91 -3.49 -0.07
N LEU A 62 11.63 -3.45 -1.20
CA LEU A 62 12.17 -4.65 -1.84
C LEU A 62 13.24 -5.35 -0.98
N ILE A 63 14.05 -4.58 -0.26
CA ILE A 63 15.02 -5.12 0.70
C ILE A 63 14.31 -5.76 1.89
N ASP A 64 13.32 -5.07 2.47
CA ASP A 64 12.54 -5.57 3.60
C ASP A 64 11.75 -6.84 3.27
N LEU A 65 11.31 -6.97 2.01
CA LEU A 65 10.67 -8.17 1.49
C LEU A 65 11.64 -9.33 1.22
N GLY A 66 12.95 -9.08 1.32
CA GLY A 66 14.01 -10.03 0.96
C GLY A 66 14.15 -10.26 -0.54
N ALA A 67 13.44 -9.48 -1.36
CA ALA A 67 13.49 -9.58 -2.82
C ALA A 67 14.80 -9.04 -3.39
N LEU A 68 15.39 -8.05 -2.72
CA LEU A 68 16.65 -7.41 -3.08
C LEU A 68 17.64 -7.49 -1.91
N GLN A 69 18.87 -7.89 -2.17
CA GLN A 69 19.93 -7.78 -1.16
C GLN A 69 20.67 -6.46 -1.35
N PRO A 70 20.96 -5.69 -0.28
CA PRO A 70 21.79 -4.50 -0.40
C PRO A 70 23.24 -4.90 -0.63
N THR A 71 23.83 -4.47 -1.74
CA THR A 71 25.26 -4.62 -2.08
C THR A 71 25.90 -3.30 -2.46
N GLY A 72 27.12 -3.34 -2.99
CA GLY A 72 27.99 -2.19 -3.22
C GLY A 72 27.32 -1.05 -4.00
N ASP A 73 27.03 -1.25 -5.29
CA ASP A 73 26.44 -0.20 -6.12
C ASP A 73 24.93 -0.33 -6.26
N MET A 74 24.20 0.22 -5.30
CA MET A 74 22.73 0.34 -5.37
C MET A 74 22.27 1.53 -6.22
N PHE A 75 23.19 2.37 -6.72
CA PHE A 75 22.84 3.57 -7.49
C PHE A 75 22.24 3.20 -8.85
N SER A 76 22.87 2.24 -9.53
CA SER A 76 22.39 1.69 -10.80
C SER A 76 20.98 1.10 -10.66
N VAL A 77 20.76 0.28 -9.63
CA VAL A 77 19.43 -0.30 -9.33
C VAL A 77 18.38 0.78 -9.06
N ARG A 78 18.72 1.78 -8.23
CA ARG A 78 17.81 2.89 -7.93
C ARG A 78 17.45 3.68 -9.19
N ARG A 79 18.40 3.90 -10.10
CA ARG A 79 18.15 4.58 -11.36
C ARG A 79 17.17 3.81 -12.25
N SER A 80 17.35 2.49 -12.38
CA SER A 80 16.43 1.63 -13.13
C SER A 80 15.03 1.61 -12.51
N VAL A 81 14.93 1.54 -11.17
CA VAL A 81 13.64 1.63 -10.47
C VAL A 81 12.98 3.00 -10.69
N GLN A 82 13.72 4.11 -10.57
CA GLN A 82 13.17 5.44 -10.82
C GLN A 82 12.65 5.57 -12.25
N PHE A 83 13.44 5.11 -13.21
CA PHE A 83 13.04 5.11 -14.62
C PHE A 83 11.79 4.27 -14.86
N PHE A 84 11.66 3.10 -14.21
CA PHE A 84 10.44 2.30 -14.27
C PHE A 84 9.23 3.04 -13.68
N LEU A 85 9.37 3.71 -12.53
CA LEU A 85 8.30 4.49 -11.90
C LEU A 85 7.85 5.69 -12.75
N ASP A 86 8.80 6.34 -13.42
CA ASP A 86 8.52 7.47 -14.31
C ASP A 86 7.74 7.03 -15.55
N ASN A 87 8.00 5.80 -16.04
CA ASN A 87 7.37 5.23 -17.22
C ASN A 87 6.13 4.36 -16.92
N LEU A 88 5.85 4.03 -15.65
CA LEU A 88 4.76 3.13 -15.24
C LEU A 88 3.37 3.58 -15.74
N LEU A 89 3.16 4.89 -15.86
CA LEU A 89 1.90 5.51 -16.28
C LEU A 89 1.97 6.07 -17.71
N SER A 90 3.15 6.05 -18.32
CA SER A 90 3.38 6.59 -19.66
C SER A 90 2.97 5.53 -20.68
N GLN A 91 1.79 5.68 -21.27
CA GLN A 91 1.30 4.87 -22.39
C GLN A 91 2.03 5.25 -23.69
N THR A 92 3.36 5.17 -23.73
CA THR A 92 4.13 5.44 -24.94
C THR A 92 4.30 4.17 -25.78
N PRO A 93 4.35 4.28 -27.13
CA PRO A 93 4.48 3.13 -28.03
C PRO A 93 5.77 2.31 -27.82
N ASP A 94 6.80 2.90 -27.20
CA ASP A 94 8.09 2.28 -26.92
C ASP A 94 8.13 1.48 -25.61
N GLN A 95 6.97 1.13 -25.03
CA GLN A 95 6.90 0.33 -23.81
C GLN A 95 7.70 -0.97 -23.92
N GLN A 96 7.70 -1.64 -25.08
CA GLN A 96 8.49 -2.87 -25.28
C GLN A 96 10.00 -2.62 -25.26
N GLN A 97 10.50 -1.58 -25.94
CA GLN A 97 11.94 -1.25 -25.90
C GLN A 97 12.37 -0.77 -24.51
N THR A 98 11.50 -0.02 -23.84
CA THR A 98 11.72 0.48 -22.48
C THR A 98 11.75 -0.67 -21.47
N LEU A 99 10.82 -1.62 -21.56
CA LEU A 99 10.78 -2.82 -20.72
C LEU A 99 11.95 -3.77 -21.02
N SER A 100 12.41 -3.86 -22.27
CA SER A 100 13.60 -4.63 -22.62
C SER A 100 14.87 -4.00 -22.07
N ALA A 101 15.03 -2.68 -22.14
CA ALA A 101 16.17 -1.99 -21.55
C ALA A 101 16.18 -2.08 -20.01
N ILE A 102 15.01 -1.96 -19.38
CA ILE A 102 14.85 -2.22 -17.93
C ILE A 102 15.16 -3.69 -17.63
N GLY A 103 14.70 -4.60 -18.47
CA GLY A 103 14.96 -6.03 -18.38
C GLY A 103 16.46 -6.32 -18.44
N GLU A 104 17.19 -5.71 -19.37
CA GLU A 104 18.64 -5.87 -19.52
C GLU A 104 19.42 -5.27 -18.35
N ASP A 105 19.07 -4.06 -17.89
CA ASP A 105 19.72 -3.43 -16.73
C ASP A 105 19.44 -4.23 -15.45
N LEU A 106 18.19 -4.63 -15.24
CA LEU A 106 17.78 -5.43 -14.09
C LEU A 106 18.36 -6.84 -14.16
N PHE A 107 18.50 -7.40 -15.37
CA PHE A 107 19.14 -8.71 -15.60
C PHE A 107 20.63 -8.63 -15.36
N ALA A 108 21.31 -7.57 -15.81
CA ALA A 108 22.73 -7.32 -15.53
C ALA A 108 22.98 -7.25 -14.02
N ILE A 109 22.12 -6.53 -13.29
CA ILE A 109 22.11 -6.50 -11.81
C ILE A 109 21.79 -7.88 -11.22
N ALA A 110 20.84 -8.62 -11.82
CA ALA A 110 20.46 -9.96 -11.38
C ALA A 110 21.57 -11.01 -11.57
N THR A 111 22.46 -10.82 -12.55
CA THR A 111 23.62 -11.68 -12.79
C THR A 111 24.61 -11.64 -11.63
N ASP A 112 24.78 -10.47 -11.00
CA ASP A 112 25.63 -10.31 -9.81
C ASP A 112 24.86 -10.62 -8.50
N GLN A 113 23.54 -10.47 -8.50
CA GLN A 113 22.69 -10.70 -7.33
C GLN A 113 21.33 -11.32 -7.70
N PRO A 114 21.04 -12.58 -7.36
CA PRO A 114 19.75 -13.15 -7.67
C PRO A 114 18.65 -12.40 -6.90
N PHE A 115 17.75 -11.72 -7.62
CA PHE A 115 16.46 -11.32 -7.06
C PHE A 115 15.78 -12.56 -6.48
N ARG A 116 15.47 -12.53 -5.18
CA ARG A 116 14.84 -13.67 -4.49
C ARG A 116 13.44 -13.28 -4.08
N PHE A 117 12.51 -13.35 -5.03
CA PHE A 117 11.11 -13.21 -4.69
C PHE A 117 10.69 -14.36 -3.77
N PRO A 118 10.02 -14.07 -2.63
CA PRO A 118 9.43 -15.10 -1.81
C PRO A 118 8.52 -15.99 -2.67
N SER A 119 8.54 -17.31 -2.46
CA SER A 119 7.73 -18.26 -3.21
C SER A 119 6.23 -17.93 -3.18
N THR A 120 5.76 -17.32 -2.09
CA THR A 120 4.40 -16.77 -1.95
C THR A 120 4.03 -15.80 -3.09
N PHE A 121 4.97 -15.02 -3.59
CA PHE A 121 4.72 -14.06 -4.66
C PHE A 121 4.48 -14.73 -6.02
N THR A 122 5.16 -15.85 -6.30
CA THR A 122 4.93 -16.65 -7.50
C THR A 122 3.48 -17.15 -7.56
N PHE A 123 2.93 -17.58 -6.42
CA PHE A 123 1.54 -18.01 -6.33
C PHE A 123 0.54 -16.87 -6.54
N VAL A 124 0.84 -15.67 -6.03
CA VAL A 124 0.02 -14.48 -6.25
C VAL A 124 0.05 -14.05 -7.72
N LEU A 125 1.21 -14.01 -8.35
CA LEU A 125 1.35 -13.69 -9.78
C LEU A 125 0.58 -14.68 -10.64
N ARG A 126 0.72 -15.99 -10.37
CA ARG A 126 -0.04 -17.04 -11.06
C ARG A 126 -1.54 -16.79 -10.95
N ALA A 127 -2.05 -16.51 -9.75
CA ALA A 127 -3.47 -16.22 -9.55
C ALA A 127 -3.96 -15.05 -10.40
N PHE A 128 -3.22 -13.93 -10.42
CA PHE A 128 -3.58 -12.77 -11.23
C PHE A 128 -3.52 -13.07 -12.73
N SER A 129 -2.48 -13.74 -13.21
CA SER A 129 -2.37 -14.12 -14.63
C SER A 129 -3.51 -15.04 -15.07
N THR A 130 -3.92 -15.99 -14.22
CA THR A 130 -5.07 -16.86 -14.50
C THR A 130 -6.37 -16.06 -14.53
N LEU A 131 -6.59 -15.17 -13.56
CA LEU A 131 -7.79 -14.32 -13.51
C LEU A 131 -7.88 -13.36 -14.70
N GLU A 132 -6.77 -12.74 -15.07
CA GLU A 132 -6.69 -11.87 -16.26
C GLU A 132 -7.00 -12.66 -17.53
N GLY A 133 -6.44 -13.88 -17.67
CA GLY A 133 -6.76 -14.77 -18.78
C GLY A 133 -8.24 -15.14 -18.85
N ILE A 134 -8.87 -15.48 -17.71
CA ILE A 134 -10.31 -15.76 -17.66
C ILE A 134 -11.11 -14.50 -18.04
N GLY A 135 -10.74 -13.34 -17.49
CA GLY A 135 -11.39 -12.06 -17.80
C GLY A 135 -11.35 -11.75 -19.29
N TYR A 136 -10.20 -11.95 -19.93
CA TYR A 136 -10.02 -11.73 -21.36
C TYR A 136 -10.80 -12.73 -22.23
N ILE A 137 -10.94 -13.99 -21.79
CA ILE A 137 -11.75 -15.00 -22.49
C ILE A 137 -13.24 -14.63 -22.44
N LEU A 138 -13.71 -14.05 -21.33
CA LEU A 138 -15.12 -13.68 -21.12
C LEU A 138 -15.46 -12.35 -21.79
N ASP A 139 -14.57 -11.37 -21.70
CA ASP A 139 -14.73 -10.03 -22.27
C ASP A 139 -13.39 -9.59 -22.90
N PRO A 140 -13.29 -9.51 -24.24
CA PRO A 140 -12.07 -9.07 -24.91
C PRO A 140 -11.64 -7.63 -24.55
N ASP A 141 -12.57 -6.79 -24.09
CA ASP A 141 -12.30 -5.42 -23.65
C ASP A 141 -12.01 -5.34 -22.13
N PHE A 142 -11.91 -6.50 -21.46
CA PHE A 142 -11.59 -6.60 -20.05
C PHE A 142 -10.25 -5.92 -19.76
N SER A 143 -10.26 -5.03 -18.77
CA SER A 143 -9.06 -4.36 -18.28
C SER A 143 -8.92 -4.59 -16.78
N PHE A 144 -7.95 -5.41 -16.42
CA PHE A 144 -7.62 -5.69 -15.02
C PHE A 144 -7.36 -4.39 -14.24
N VAL A 145 -6.67 -3.43 -14.86
CA VAL A 145 -6.38 -2.11 -14.27
C VAL A 145 -7.66 -1.36 -13.87
N LYS A 146 -8.68 -1.36 -14.74
CA LYS A 146 -9.96 -0.68 -14.45
C LYS A 146 -10.69 -1.34 -13.28
N VAL A 147 -10.66 -2.68 -13.20
CA VAL A 147 -11.30 -3.45 -12.12
C VAL A 147 -10.56 -3.28 -10.79
N ALA A 148 -9.22 -3.20 -10.83
CA ALA A 148 -8.39 -3.03 -9.64
C ALA A 148 -8.39 -1.59 -9.09
N ALA A 149 -8.67 -0.59 -9.92
CA ALA A 149 -8.65 0.83 -9.56
C ALA A 149 -9.44 1.20 -8.29
N PRO A 150 -10.72 0.80 -8.09
CA PRO A 150 -11.46 1.14 -6.88
C PRO A 150 -10.84 0.56 -5.61
N TYR A 151 -10.28 -0.65 -5.69
CA TYR A 151 -9.60 -1.28 -4.54
C TYR A 151 -8.27 -0.58 -4.23
N ALA A 152 -7.56 -0.12 -5.24
CA ALA A 152 -6.36 0.70 -5.05
C ALA A 152 -6.70 2.03 -4.33
N GLN A 153 -7.78 2.70 -4.74
CA GLN A 153 -8.26 3.92 -4.07
C GLN A 153 -8.66 3.67 -2.61
N GLU A 154 -9.38 2.58 -2.32
CA GLU A 154 -9.74 2.22 -0.94
C GLU A 154 -8.50 2.09 -0.04
N LEU A 155 -7.42 1.47 -0.54
CA LEU A 155 -6.17 1.34 0.21
C LEU A 155 -5.52 2.71 0.47
N LEU A 156 -5.49 3.58 -0.54
CA LEU A 156 -4.94 4.94 -0.41
C LEU A 156 -5.71 5.78 0.63
N ASP A 157 -7.03 5.71 0.61
CA ASP A 157 -7.89 6.41 1.56
C ASP A 157 -7.64 5.97 3.01
N VAL A 158 -7.44 4.67 3.22
CA VAL A 158 -7.12 4.10 4.54
C VAL A 158 -5.78 4.66 5.04
N ARG A 159 -4.75 4.71 4.19
CA ARG A 159 -3.44 5.28 4.55
C ARG A 159 -3.52 6.77 4.87
N GLN A 160 -4.27 7.55 4.08
CA GLN A 160 -4.44 8.98 4.36
C GLN A 160 -5.09 9.22 5.73
N LYS A 161 -6.15 8.47 6.06
CA LYS A 161 -6.81 8.54 7.38
C LYS A 161 -5.87 8.17 8.52
N GLN A 162 -5.01 7.17 8.33
CA GLN A 162 -4.00 6.77 9.32
C GLN A 162 -2.91 7.84 9.50
N SER A 163 -2.46 8.48 8.42
CA SER A 163 -1.46 9.56 8.46
C SER A 163 -2.00 10.86 9.08
N SER A 164 -3.30 11.16 8.93
CA SER A 164 -3.93 12.34 9.53
C SER A 164 -4.27 12.19 11.02
N GLY A 165 -4.37 10.96 11.53
CA GLY A 165 -4.70 10.68 12.94
C GLY A 165 -3.70 11.26 13.97
N PRO A 166 -2.37 11.07 13.82
CA PRO A 166 -1.38 11.63 14.71
C PRO A 166 -1.34 13.17 14.67
N GLU A 167 -1.53 13.76 13.50
CA GLU A 167 -1.53 15.23 13.28
C GLU A 167 -2.73 15.88 13.98
N LEU A 168 -3.91 15.25 13.90
CA LEU A 168 -5.12 15.74 14.56
C LEU A 168 -5.06 15.60 16.08
N VAL A 169 -4.42 14.53 16.60
CA VAL A 169 -4.15 14.37 18.04
C VAL A 169 -3.11 15.38 18.53
N GLN A 170 -2.10 15.70 17.71
CA GLN A 170 -1.12 16.73 18.03
C GLN A 170 -1.73 18.14 18.02
N GLU A 171 -2.61 18.44 17.07
CA GLU A 171 -3.32 19.72 17.03
C GLU A 171 -4.29 19.87 18.21
N LEU A 172 -5.04 18.82 18.56
CA LEU A 172 -5.86 18.80 19.77
C LEU A 172 -5.03 18.96 21.05
N ARG A 173 -3.84 18.35 21.13
CA ARG A 173 -2.90 18.56 22.25
C ARG A 173 -2.35 19.98 22.29
N ARG A 174 -2.05 20.58 21.14
CA ARG A 174 -1.56 21.95 21.06
C ARG A 174 -2.61 22.93 21.54
N GLN A 175 -3.84 22.78 21.05
CA GLN A 175 -4.99 23.58 21.48
C GLN A 175 -5.29 23.40 22.98
N ALA A 176 -5.17 22.19 23.53
CA ALA A 176 -5.33 21.95 24.97
C ALA A 176 -4.20 22.63 25.79
N ASN A 177 -2.96 22.61 25.31
CA ASN A 177 -1.83 23.27 25.96
C ASN A 177 -1.88 24.80 25.86
N ASP A 178 -2.50 25.36 24.82
CA ASP A 178 -2.70 26.81 24.68
C ASP A 178 -3.83 27.34 25.58
N VAL A 179 -4.78 26.49 25.99
CA VAL A 179 -5.88 26.84 26.93
C VAL A 179 -5.48 26.64 28.40
N LEU A 180 -4.56 25.72 28.70
CA LEU A 180 -4.05 25.47 30.05
C LEU A 180 -3.47 26.71 30.78
N PRO A 181 -2.74 27.65 30.16
CA PRO A 181 -2.27 28.87 30.84
C PRO A 181 -3.39 29.89 31.14
N LEU A 182 -4.56 29.82 30.49
CA LEU A 182 -5.69 30.71 30.81
C LEU A 182 -6.45 30.27 32.08
N VAL A 183 -6.42 28.98 32.43
CA VAL A 183 -7.06 28.46 33.65
C VAL A 183 -6.20 28.69 34.89
N PHE A 184 -4.88 28.90 34.74
CA PHE A 184 -3.96 29.09 35.86
C PHE A 184 -3.70 30.56 36.25
N ILE A 185 -4.24 31.55 35.51
CA ILE A 185 -4.10 33.00 35.82
C ILE A 185 -5.45 33.60 36.28
N ALA A 186 -6.19 32.88 37.12
CA ALA A 186 -7.25 33.48 37.93
C ALA A 186 -6.84 33.54 39.41
N PRO A 187 -5.95 34.45 39.82
CA PRO A 187 -5.73 34.70 41.24
C PRO A 187 -6.79 35.68 41.77
N PHE A 188 -7.52 35.24 42.78
CA PHE A 188 -7.58 35.96 44.04
C PHE A 188 -8.18 37.39 44.02
N PHE A 189 -9.50 37.52 43.92
CA PHE A 189 -10.24 38.71 44.44
C PHE A 189 -11.59 38.30 45.03
N ALA A 190 -11.56 37.74 46.24
CA ALA A 190 -12.75 37.64 47.10
C ALA A 190 -12.30 37.55 48.57
N SER A 191 -11.80 38.66 49.12
CA SER A 191 -11.76 38.85 50.57
C SER A 191 -11.75 40.34 50.92
N SER A 192 -12.58 40.69 51.91
CA SER A 192 -12.64 41.97 52.64
C SER A 192 -13.68 43.00 52.16
N CYS A 193 -14.95 42.78 52.53
CA CYS A 193 -15.92 43.86 52.73
C CYS A 193 -16.35 43.81 54.21
N PRO A 194 -16.02 44.80 55.05
CA PRO A 194 -16.37 44.76 56.47
C PRO A 194 -17.82 45.15 56.70
N LEU A 195 -18.51 44.35 57.52
CA LEU A 195 -19.76 44.72 58.20
C LEU A 195 -19.45 45.74 59.31
N GLU A 196 -20.22 46.83 59.33
CA GLU A 196 -20.81 47.58 60.48
C GLU A 196 -21.03 49.04 60.01
N LEU A 197 -22.14 49.75 60.25
CA LEU A 197 -23.48 49.54 60.81
C LEU A 197 -24.19 50.90 60.53
N PHE A 198 -25.50 50.95 60.21
CA PHE A 198 -26.50 51.85 60.84
C PHE A 198 -27.83 51.94 60.09
N CYS A 199 -28.89 51.88 60.90
CA CYS A 199 -30.28 52.27 60.66
C CYS A 199 -30.46 53.61 59.92
N PHE A 200 -31.43 53.67 59.00
CA PHE A 200 -32.67 54.45 59.09
C PHE A 200 -33.67 53.98 58.04
#